data_AF-A0A381C534-F1
#
_entry.id   AF-A0A381C534-F1
#
_cell.length_a   1.000
_cell.length_b   1.000
_cell.length_c   1.000
_cell.angle_alpha   90.00
_cell.angle_beta   90.00
_cell.angle_gamma   90.00
#
_symmetry.space_group_name_H-M   'P 1'
#
loop_
_entity.id
_entity.type
_entity.pdbx_description
1 polymer ?
#
loop_
_entity_poly.entity_id
_entity_poly.type
_entity_poly.pdbx_seq_one_letter_code
_entity_poly.pdbx_strand_id
1 'polypeptide(L)'
;MMENRILGAFYGQALGDAMGMPSELWPRSRVKAHFGWIDRFLPGPAENNAACYFNRAEFTDDTSMALALADAIIEHHGAVNPDTIGRNILRWAEGFDAFNKNVLGPTSKIALNAIKQGTPVSELENNGVTNGAAMRASPLGCLLPTHNLDAFIDEVALASSPTHKSDLAISGAVVIAWAISKAIEGRNWETICDELPSIARHAQEKRVTTFNASLGARIELALNVARTARGTESGMEQVYHLVGTGTSTIESVAAAIAMVELAQTNPNRCAILCANLGGDTDTIGAMATAICGALHGVESIDSELKRELDDVNQLDFMRYSRLFMGYRQQREAQNECP
;
A
#
# COMPACT_ATOMS: atom_id res chain seq x y z
N MET A 1 9.84 19.45 -3.29
CA MET A 1 11.12 18.97 -2.71
C MET A 1 10.98 17.51 -2.29
N MET A 2 12.07 16.76 -2.13
CA MET A 2 12.04 15.31 -1.80
C MET A 2 11.24 15.02 -0.52
N GLU A 3 11.45 15.80 0.55
CA GLU A 3 10.69 15.70 1.81
C GLU A 3 9.18 15.81 1.58
N ASN A 4 8.71 16.79 0.78
CA ASN A 4 7.28 16.95 0.48
C ASN A 4 6.69 15.74 -0.23
N ARG A 5 7.46 15.05 -1.09
CA ARG A 5 7.03 13.83 -1.79
C ARG A 5 6.97 12.65 -0.85
N ILE A 6 7.97 12.47 0.02
CA ILE A 6 7.97 11.44 1.07
C ILE A 6 6.79 11.67 2.03
N LEU A 7 6.60 12.90 2.50
CA LEU A 7 5.49 13.27 3.38
C LEU A 7 4.14 13.06 2.67
N GLY A 8 4.07 13.38 1.38
CA GLY A 8 2.91 13.10 0.54
C GLY A 8 2.62 11.60 0.43
N ALA A 9 3.64 10.73 0.35
CA ALA A 9 3.43 9.28 0.32
C ALA A 9 2.83 8.75 1.63
N PHE A 10 3.33 9.19 2.79
CA PHE A 10 2.80 8.81 4.10
C PHE A 10 1.36 9.30 4.32
N TYR A 11 1.07 10.58 4.04
CA TYR A 11 -0.31 11.09 4.12
C TYR A 11 -1.21 10.48 3.06
N GLY A 12 -0.68 10.19 1.87
CA GLY A 12 -1.39 9.52 0.80
C GLY A 12 -1.88 8.15 1.26
N GLN A 13 -0.99 7.33 1.83
CA GLN A 13 -1.36 6.04 2.45
C GLN A 13 -2.53 6.21 3.42
N ALA A 14 -2.39 7.07 4.43
CA ALA A 14 -3.42 7.27 5.45
C ALA A 14 -4.75 7.81 4.88
N LEU A 15 -4.68 8.69 3.87
CA LEU A 15 -5.86 9.25 3.21
C LEU A 15 -6.66 8.17 2.47
N GLY A 16 -5.99 7.33 1.69
CA GLY A 16 -6.66 6.29 0.90
C GLY A 16 -7.26 5.20 1.77
N ASP A 17 -6.49 4.78 2.77
CA ASP A 17 -6.90 3.84 3.81
C ASP A 17 -8.18 4.34 4.53
N ALA A 18 -8.11 5.48 5.21
CA ALA A 18 -9.23 5.99 6.01
C ALA A 18 -10.46 6.38 5.17
N MET A 19 -10.28 6.82 3.91
CA MET A 19 -11.40 7.09 3.00
C MET A 19 -12.06 5.80 2.52
N GLY A 20 -11.28 4.74 2.29
CA GLY A 20 -11.75 3.44 1.80
C GLY A 20 -12.29 2.51 2.88
N MET A 21 -11.89 2.69 4.13
CA MET A 21 -12.28 1.85 5.28
C MET A 21 -13.81 1.61 5.39
N PRO A 22 -14.71 2.59 5.25
CA PRO A 22 -16.13 2.37 5.51
C PRO A 22 -16.79 1.32 4.60
N SER A 23 -16.32 1.23 3.35
CA SER A 23 -16.83 0.34 2.31
C SER A 23 -16.04 -0.95 2.13
N GLU A 24 -15.00 -1.14 2.94
CA GLU A 24 -14.08 -2.26 2.83
C GLU A 24 -14.84 -3.60 2.78
N LEU A 25 -14.39 -4.47 1.87
CA LEU A 25 -14.88 -5.82 1.57
C LEU A 25 -16.37 -5.91 1.19
N TRP A 26 -17.05 -4.78 0.95
CA TRP A 26 -18.41 -4.79 0.42
C TRP A 26 -18.43 -4.86 -1.11
N PRO A 27 -19.35 -5.63 -1.70
CA PRO A 27 -19.60 -5.56 -3.14
C PRO A 27 -19.98 -4.14 -3.55
N ARG A 28 -19.53 -3.69 -4.72
CA ARG A 28 -19.79 -2.33 -5.21
C ARG A 28 -21.28 -1.95 -5.23
N SER A 29 -22.16 -2.88 -5.56
CA SER A 29 -23.62 -2.65 -5.54
C SER A 29 -24.12 -2.27 -4.15
N ARG A 30 -23.57 -2.89 -3.10
CA ARG A 30 -23.88 -2.55 -1.71
C ARG A 30 -23.30 -1.19 -1.32
N VAL A 31 -22.05 -0.90 -1.72
CA VAL A 31 -21.43 0.42 -1.49
C VAL A 31 -22.32 1.54 -2.05
N LYS A 32 -22.75 1.42 -3.31
CA LYS A 32 -23.67 2.37 -3.95
C LYS A 32 -25.01 2.47 -3.23
N ALA A 33 -25.61 1.33 -2.86
CA ALA A 33 -26.92 1.32 -2.21
C ALA A 33 -26.90 1.93 -0.80
N HIS A 34 -25.82 1.71 -0.04
CA HIS A 34 -25.71 2.16 1.35
C HIS A 34 -25.22 3.61 1.44
N PHE A 35 -24.17 3.97 0.71
CA PHE A 35 -23.54 5.29 0.83
C PHE A 35 -23.98 6.28 -0.25
N GLY A 36 -24.49 5.79 -1.39
CA GLY A 36 -24.66 6.61 -2.59
C GLY A 36 -23.32 6.95 -3.23
N TRP A 37 -22.57 7.85 -2.60
CA TRP A 37 -21.22 8.24 -2.97
C TRP A 37 -20.42 8.69 -1.74
N ILE A 38 -19.27 8.08 -1.50
CA ILE A 38 -18.35 8.48 -0.42
C ILE A 38 -17.43 9.59 -0.93
N ASP A 39 -17.50 10.78 -0.32
CA ASP A 39 -16.72 11.97 -0.70
C ASP A 39 -16.00 12.65 0.47
N ARG A 40 -16.07 12.03 1.65
CA ARG A 40 -15.51 12.51 2.93
C ARG A 40 -15.28 11.30 3.83
N PHE A 41 -14.49 11.45 4.88
CA PHE A 41 -14.35 10.40 5.88
C PHE A 41 -15.70 10.06 6.51
N LEU A 42 -15.96 8.77 6.68
CA LEU A 42 -17.15 8.23 7.35
C LEU A 42 -16.68 7.18 8.37
N PRO A 43 -17.45 6.91 9.43
CA PRO A 43 -17.17 5.77 10.29
C PRO A 43 -17.50 4.45 9.59
N GLY A 44 -16.89 3.36 10.04
CA GLY A 44 -17.28 2.03 9.61
C GLY A 44 -18.73 1.71 10.00
N PRO A 45 -19.58 1.23 9.07
CA PRO A 45 -20.94 0.80 9.41
C PRO A 45 -20.92 -0.35 10.40
N ALA A 46 -21.84 -0.36 11.37
CA ALA A 46 -21.95 -1.44 12.35
C ALA A 46 -22.20 -2.84 11.69
N GLU A 47 -22.79 -2.85 10.50
CA GLU A 47 -23.04 -4.05 9.70
C GLU A 47 -21.87 -4.45 8.78
N ASN A 48 -20.77 -3.69 8.78
CA ASN A 48 -19.54 -4.05 8.09
C ASN A 48 -18.55 -4.67 9.07
N ASN A 49 -18.39 -5.99 9.06
CA ASN A 49 -17.54 -6.70 10.03
C ASN A 49 -16.04 -6.37 9.92
N ALA A 50 -15.58 -5.83 8.79
CA ALA A 50 -14.20 -5.38 8.63
C ALA A 50 -13.99 -3.97 9.20
N ALA A 51 -14.93 -3.07 8.90
CA ALA A 51 -14.82 -1.65 9.21
C ALA A 51 -15.42 -1.23 10.57
N CYS A 52 -16.30 -2.04 11.19
CA CYS A 52 -17.13 -1.60 12.33
C CYS A 52 -16.36 -1.23 13.61
N TYR A 53 -15.05 -1.49 13.66
CA TYR A 53 -14.18 -1.13 14.77
C TYR A 53 -13.51 0.24 14.62
N PHE A 54 -13.71 0.91 13.47
CA PHE A 54 -13.03 2.15 13.14
C PHE A 54 -14.02 3.32 13.08
N ASN A 55 -13.63 4.41 13.73
CA ASN A 55 -14.34 5.67 13.64
C ASN A 55 -13.97 6.42 12.36
N ARG A 56 -14.68 7.51 12.12
CA ARG A 56 -14.38 8.48 11.05
C ARG A 56 -12.90 8.87 11.08
N ALA A 57 -12.26 8.80 9.91
CA ALA A 57 -10.87 9.21 9.66
C ALA A 57 -9.80 8.42 10.43
N GLU A 58 -10.16 7.35 11.13
CA GLU A 58 -9.19 6.35 11.60
C GLU A 58 -8.74 5.50 10.41
N PHE A 59 -7.44 5.23 10.34
CA PHE A 59 -6.88 4.28 9.37
C PHE A 59 -6.87 2.85 9.93
N THR A 60 -6.79 1.86 9.06
CA THR A 60 -6.89 0.42 9.38
C THR A 60 -5.51 -0.21 9.63
N ASP A 61 -5.41 -1.52 9.44
CA ASP A 61 -4.15 -2.26 9.51
C ASP A 61 -3.17 -1.89 8.40
N ASP A 62 -3.64 -1.39 7.27
CA ASP A 62 -2.85 -0.87 6.15
C ASP A 62 -1.81 0.16 6.60
N THR A 63 -2.26 1.31 7.09
CA THR A 63 -1.38 2.38 7.58
C THR A 63 -0.68 1.98 8.86
N SER A 64 -1.37 1.25 9.75
CA SER A 64 -0.77 0.80 11.01
C SER A 64 0.44 -0.10 10.79
N MET A 65 0.36 -1.05 9.85
CA MET A 65 1.46 -1.97 9.53
C MET A 65 2.56 -1.29 8.70
N ALA A 66 2.22 -0.28 7.89
CA ALA A 66 3.23 0.58 7.26
C ALA A 66 4.02 1.37 8.31
N LEU A 67 3.36 1.90 9.34
CA LEU A 67 4.04 2.60 10.42
C LEU A 67 4.86 1.66 11.30
N ALA A 68 4.38 0.45 11.58
CA ALA A 68 5.17 -0.58 12.27
C ALA A 68 6.45 -0.95 11.50
N LEU A 69 6.36 -1.03 10.16
CA LEU A 69 7.51 -1.18 9.27
C LEU A 69 8.43 0.05 9.34
N ALA A 70 7.87 1.26 9.30
CA ALA A 70 8.64 2.48 9.34
C ALA A 70 9.40 2.65 10.67
N ASP A 71 8.75 2.34 11.79
CA ASP A 71 9.36 2.32 13.12
C ASP A 71 10.50 1.30 13.19
N ALA A 72 10.33 0.12 12.60
CA ALA A 72 11.40 -0.87 12.55
C ALA A 72 12.62 -0.38 11.76
N ILE A 73 12.41 0.32 10.63
CA ILE A 73 13.49 0.93 9.86
C ILE A 73 14.18 2.03 10.67
N ILE A 74 13.41 2.84 11.43
CA ILE A 74 13.96 3.89 12.30
C ILE A 74 14.78 3.29 13.45
N GLU A 75 14.30 2.21 14.08
CA GLU A 75 15.01 1.47 15.13
C GLU A 75 16.37 0.94 14.64
N HIS A 76 16.49 0.62 13.34
CA HIS A 76 17.71 0.14 12.70
C HIS A 76 18.41 1.18 11.82
N HIS A 77 18.17 2.47 12.08
CA HIS A 77 18.87 3.58 11.42
C HIS A 77 18.86 3.51 9.88
N GLY A 78 17.73 3.10 9.29
CA GLY A 78 17.57 2.99 7.83
C GLY A 78 17.81 1.60 7.25
N ALA A 79 18.23 0.62 8.06
CA ALA A 79 18.36 -0.78 7.63
C ALA A 79 17.04 -1.56 7.79
N VAL A 80 16.79 -2.50 6.87
CA VAL A 80 15.62 -3.38 6.92
C VAL A 80 15.96 -4.59 7.78
N ASN A 81 15.23 -4.79 8.88
CA ASN A 81 15.42 -5.92 9.79
C ASN A 81 14.10 -6.71 9.95
N PRO A 82 13.99 -7.92 9.36
CA PRO A 82 12.75 -8.71 9.37
C PRO A 82 12.20 -9.01 10.77
N ASP A 83 13.06 -9.40 11.72
CA ASP A 83 12.60 -9.79 13.06
C ASP A 83 12.01 -8.59 13.81
N THR A 84 12.59 -7.40 13.63
CA THR A 84 12.07 -6.16 14.22
C THR A 84 10.79 -5.70 13.55
N ILE A 85 10.68 -5.86 12.23
CA ILE A 85 9.42 -5.61 11.50
C ILE A 85 8.32 -6.55 12.01
N GLY A 86 8.60 -7.85 12.09
CA GLY A 86 7.67 -8.85 12.62
C GLY A 86 7.24 -8.56 14.05
N ARG A 87 8.18 -8.19 14.92
CA ARG A 87 7.92 -7.75 16.30
C ARG A 87 7.01 -6.53 16.35
N ASN A 88 7.26 -5.50 15.54
CA ASN A 88 6.47 -4.26 15.59
C ASN A 88 5.05 -4.47 15.04
N ILE A 89 4.89 -5.26 13.98
CA ILE A 89 3.57 -5.66 13.48
C ILE A 89 2.82 -6.47 14.55
N LEU A 90 3.48 -7.43 15.21
CA LEU A 90 2.87 -8.22 16.28
C LEU A 90 2.44 -7.32 17.45
N ARG A 91 3.29 -6.37 17.86
CA ARG A 91 2.98 -5.41 18.93
C ARG A 91 1.72 -4.60 18.60
N TRP A 92 1.61 -4.09 17.37
CA TRP A 92 0.41 -3.39 16.94
C TRP A 92 -0.81 -4.32 16.94
N ALA A 93 -0.69 -5.52 16.38
CA ALA A 93 -1.79 -6.48 16.30
C ALA A 93 -2.33 -6.88 17.68
N GLU A 94 -1.46 -7.03 18.68
CA GLU A 94 -1.86 -7.27 20.07
C GLU A 94 -2.49 -6.04 20.72
N GLY A 95 -1.93 -4.85 20.50
CA GLY A 95 -2.47 -3.59 21.04
C GLY A 95 -3.86 -3.24 20.50
N PHE A 96 -4.13 -3.53 19.23
CA PHE A 96 -5.43 -3.32 18.60
C PHE A 96 -6.43 -4.45 18.86
N ASP A 97 -5.99 -5.59 19.39
CA ASP A 97 -6.75 -6.84 19.49
C ASP A 97 -7.18 -7.40 18.10
N ALA A 98 -6.30 -7.24 17.11
CA ALA A 98 -6.57 -7.57 15.70
C ALA A 98 -6.81 -9.08 15.47
N PHE A 99 -6.31 -9.94 16.35
CA PHE A 99 -6.54 -11.39 16.29
C PHE A 99 -8.00 -11.79 16.54
N ASN A 100 -8.69 -11.07 17.42
CA ASN A 100 -10.08 -11.33 17.80
C ASN A 100 -11.06 -10.52 16.96
N LYS A 101 -10.68 -9.31 16.54
CA LYS A 101 -11.50 -8.42 15.70
C LYS A 101 -11.55 -8.82 14.22
N ASN A 102 -10.91 -9.92 13.82
CA ASN A 102 -10.85 -10.42 12.44
C ASN A 102 -10.35 -9.40 11.40
N VAL A 103 -9.55 -8.41 11.82
CA VAL A 103 -8.91 -7.44 10.94
C VAL A 103 -7.73 -8.08 10.20
N LEU A 104 -7.02 -9.02 10.84
CA LEU A 104 -5.92 -9.73 10.18
C LEU A 104 -6.42 -10.79 9.19
N GLY A 105 -5.96 -10.68 7.95
CA GLY A 105 -6.05 -11.76 6.96
C GLY A 105 -5.37 -13.07 7.44
N PRO A 106 -5.76 -14.23 6.86
CA PRO A 106 -5.33 -15.55 7.33
C PRO A 106 -3.81 -15.73 7.30
N THR A 107 -3.13 -15.21 6.25
CA THR A 107 -1.67 -15.30 6.13
C THR A 107 -0.97 -14.54 7.25
N SER A 108 -1.35 -13.28 7.50
CA SER A 108 -0.80 -12.48 8.60
C SER A 108 -1.09 -13.13 9.96
N LYS A 109 -2.30 -13.66 10.17
CA LYS A 109 -2.67 -14.33 11.42
C LYS A 109 -1.81 -15.57 11.72
N ILE A 110 -1.54 -16.41 10.72
CA ILE A 110 -0.65 -17.58 10.88
C ILE A 110 0.77 -17.13 11.20
N ALA A 111 1.29 -16.19 10.41
CA ALA A 111 2.64 -15.67 10.56
C ALA A 111 2.89 -15.05 11.93
N LEU A 112 2.00 -14.16 12.37
CA LEU A 112 2.14 -13.45 13.64
C LEU A 112 1.95 -14.38 14.85
N ASN A 113 1.12 -15.42 14.74
CA ASN A 113 1.03 -16.45 15.78
C ASN A 113 2.33 -17.26 15.92
N ALA A 114 3.01 -17.58 14.81
CA ALA A 114 4.31 -18.25 14.85
C ALA A 114 5.39 -17.36 15.47
N ILE A 115 5.43 -16.07 15.09
CA ILE A 115 6.34 -15.08 15.69
C ILE A 115 6.06 -14.95 17.20
N LYS A 116 4.79 -14.90 17.60
CA LYS A 116 4.37 -14.87 19.02
C LYS A 116 4.84 -16.09 19.81
N GLN A 117 4.98 -17.24 19.16
CA GLN A 117 5.52 -18.48 19.75
C GLN A 117 7.06 -18.55 19.74
N GLY A 118 7.73 -17.52 19.21
CA GLY A 118 9.19 -17.44 19.16
C GLY A 118 9.82 -18.05 17.91
N THR A 119 9.04 -18.40 16.89
CA THR A 119 9.59 -18.86 15.61
C THR A 119 10.33 -17.70 14.90
N PRO A 120 11.63 -17.87 14.55
CA PRO A 120 12.38 -16.86 13.81
C PRO A 120 11.74 -16.54 12.45
N VAL A 121 11.81 -15.29 11.99
CA VAL A 121 11.22 -14.90 10.69
C VAL A 121 11.83 -15.70 9.54
N SER A 122 13.11 -16.06 9.62
CA SER A 122 13.80 -16.88 8.62
C SER A 122 13.17 -18.25 8.40
N GLU A 123 12.54 -18.83 9.43
CA GLU A 123 11.94 -20.18 9.40
C GLU A 123 10.50 -20.20 8.93
N LEU A 124 9.87 -19.03 8.78
CA LEU A 124 8.49 -18.94 8.29
C LEU A 124 8.41 -19.27 6.79
N GLU A 125 7.44 -20.05 6.34
CA GLU A 125 7.24 -20.29 4.90
C GLU A 125 6.35 -19.22 4.26
N ASN A 126 5.23 -18.87 4.90
CA ASN A 126 4.33 -17.75 4.61
C ASN A 126 4.13 -17.38 3.12
N ASN A 127 3.86 -18.36 2.26
CA ASN A 127 3.63 -18.15 0.82
C ASN A 127 2.21 -17.64 0.48
N GLY A 128 1.60 -16.85 1.38
CA GLY A 128 0.33 -16.20 1.09
C GLY A 128 0.44 -15.23 -0.07
N VAL A 129 -0.63 -15.11 -0.85
CA VAL A 129 -0.70 -14.30 -2.08
C VAL A 129 -1.56 -13.04 -1.91
N THR A 130 -2.06 -12.81 -0.70
CA THR A 130 -2.79 -11.61 -0.32
C THR A 130 -1.86 -10.39 -0.29
N ASN A 131 -2.45 -9.22 -0.41
CA ASN A 131 -1.78 -7.92 -0.58
C ASN A 131 -1.12 -7.34 0.67
N GLY A 132 -1.09 -8.05 1.79
CA GLY A 132 -0.57 -7.54 3.07
C GLY A 132 0.91 -7.09 3.06
N ALA A 133 1.69 -7.49 2.05
CA ALA A 133 3.01 -6.92 1.79
C ALA A 133 2.94 -5.58 1.04
N ALA A 134 2.09 -5.48 0.03
CA ALA A 134 1.96 -4.31 -0.84
C ALA A 134 1.24 -3.14 -0.13
N MET A 135 0.23 -3.46 0.69
CA MET A 135 -0.55 -2.48 1.43
C MET A 135 0.31 -1.61 2.37
N ARG A 136 1.43 -2.17 2.85
CA ARG A 136 2.36 -1.49 3.76
C ARG A 136 3.68 -1.06 3.10
N ALA A 137 3.75 -1.03 1.77
CA ALA A 137 5.00 -0.84 1.04
C ALA A 137 5.47 0.62 0.92
N SER A 138 4.65 1.61 1.29
CA SER A 138 5.01 3.03 1.14
C SER A 138 6.29 3.47 1.85
N PRO A 139 6.65 3.00 3.06
CA PRO A 139 7.92 3.34 3.69
C PRO A 139 9.12 2.85 2.87
N LEU A 140 9.00 1.68 2.20
CA LEU A 140 10.08 1.13 1.36
C LEU A 140 10.29 1.99 0.12
N GLY A 141 9.21 2.47 -0.50
CA GLY A 141 9.30 3.42 -1.61
C GLY A 141 9.96 4.74 -1.19
N CYS A 142 9.72 5.18 0.06
CA CYS A 142 10.39 6.35 0.63
C CYS A 142 11.89 6.11 0.89
N LEU A 143 12.25 4.91 1.33
CA LEU A 143 13.60 4.54 1.75
C LEU A 143 14.56 4.21 0.59
N LEU A 144 14.10 3.43 -0.39
CA LEU A 144 14.97 2.74 -1.34
C LEU A 144 15.09 3.50 -2.67
N PRO A 145 16.29 3.89 -3.13
CA PRO A 145 16.49 4.45 -4.48
C PRO A 145 16.42 3.38 -5.58
N THR A 146 16.09 3.77 -6.82
CA THR A 146 15.78 2.83 -7.93
C THR A 146 16.93 2.50 -8.88
N HIS A 147 18.18 2.70 -8.45
CA HIS A 147 19.38 2.50 -9.29
C HIS A 147 19.68 1.02 -9.61
N ASN A 148 19.32 0.10 -8.71
CA ASN A 148 19.54 -1.34 -8.88
C ASN A 148 18.24 -2.10 -8.54
N LEU A 149 17.59 -2.63 -9.57
CA LEU A 149 16.32 -3.35 -9.44
C LEU A 149 16.45 -4.62 -8.60
N ASP A 150 17.51 -5.39 -8.76
CA ASP A 150 17.69 -6.64 -8.02
C ASP A 150 17.85 -6.38 -6.52
N ALA A 151 18.70 -5.42 -6.15
CA ALA A 151 18.89 -5.02 -4.75
C ALA A 151 17.59 -4.44 -4.15
N PHE A 152 16.83 -3.66 -4.94
CA PHE A 152 15.52 -3.15 -4.54
C PHE A 152 14.55 -4.30 -4.22
N ILE A 153 14.47 -5.31 -5.08
CA ILE A 153 13.60 -6.48 -4.86
C ILE A 153 14.02 -7.24 -3.61
N ASP A 154 15.32 -7.41 -3.37
CA ASP A 154 15.82 -8.15 -2.22
C ASP A 154 15.48 -7.44 -0.89
N GLU A 155 15.60 -6.12 -0.83
CA GLU A 155 15.19 -5.30 0.33
C GLU A 155 13.68 -5.35 0.58
N VAL A 156 12.87 -5.28 -0.48
CA VAL A 156 11.40 -5.40 -0.36
C VAL A 156 10.99 -6.81 0.07
N ALA A 157 11.65 -7.85 -0.46
CA ALA A 157 11.42 -9.23 -0.04
C ALA A 157 11.79 -9.43 1.44
N LEU A 158 12.89 -8.85 1.89
CA LEU A 158 13.33 -8.88 3.27
C LEU A 158 12.28 -8.24 4.20
N ALA A 159 11.77 -7.05 3.84
CA ALA A 159 10.73 -6.35 4.60
C ALA A 159 9.36 -7.06 4.59
N SER A 160 9.07 -7.82 3.54
CA SER A 160 7.81 -8.57 3.40
C SER A 160 7.82 -9.89 4.17
N SER A 161 9.02 -10.47 4.35
CA SER A 161 9.26 -11.81 4.87
C SER A 161 8.61 -12.17 6.23
N PRO A 162 8.33 -11.23 7.15
CA PRO A 162 7.61 -11.57 8.39
C PRO A 162 6.21 -12.10 8.16
N THR A 163 5.58 -11.79 7.02
CA THR A 163 4.17 -12.16 6.76
C THR A 163 3.93 -12.76 5.38
N HIS A 164 4.68 -12.37 4.35
CA HIS A 164 4.42 -12.76 2.96
C HIS A 164 5.75 -12.99 2.24
N LYS A 165 5.95 -14.22 1.75
CA LYS A 165 7.18 -14.64 1.04
C LYS A 165 6.93 -15.14 -0.39
N SER A 166 5.69 -15.15 -0.85
CA SER A 166 5.38 -15.57 -2.22
C SER A 166 5.92 -14.58 -3.24
N ASP A 167 6.35 -15.09 -4.39
CA ASP A 167 6.67 -14.34 -5.61
C ASP A 167 5.64 -13.26 -5.93
N LEU A 168 4.36 -13.59 -5.90
CA LEU A 168 3.28 -12.67 -6.23
C LEU A 168 3.18 -11.55 -5.20
N ALA A 169 3.20 -11.86 -3.90
CA ALA A 169 3.12 -10.85 -2.85
C ALA A 169 4.34 -9.91 -2.86
N ILE A 170 5.55 -10.46 -3.05
CA ILE A 170 6.77 -9.67 -3.18
C ILE A 170 6.71 -8.79 -4.43
N SER A 171 6.32 -9.34 -5.58
CA SER A 171 6.15 -8.58 -6.83
C SER A 171 5.18 -7.41 -6.67
N GLY A 172 4.04 -7.63 -6.01
CA GLY A 172 3.09 -6.57 -5.69
C GLY A 172 3.67 -5.46 -4.82
N ALA A 173 4.38 -5.83 -3.75
CA ALA A 173 5.04 -4.86 -2.88
C ALA A 173 6.13 -4.07 -3.60
N VAL A 174 6.88 -4.72 -4.50
CA VAL A 174 7.88 -4.07 -5.35
C VAL A 174 7.23 -3.06 -6.28
N VAL A 175 6.11 -3.39 -6.93
CA VAL A 175 5.41 -2.46 -7.85
C VAL A 175 5.03 -1.16 -7.12
N ILE A 176 4.41 -1.27 -5.94
CA ILE A 176 3.97 -0.09 -5.17
C ILE A 176 5.17 0.71 -4.66
N ALA A 177 6.15 0.05 -4.04
CA ALA A 177 7.34 0.73 -3.53
C ALA A 177 8.15 1.39 -4.67
N TRP A 178 8.29 0.73 -5.82
CA TRP A 178 9.02 1.24 -6.98
C TRP A 178 8.32 2.48 -7.55
N ALA A 179 7.00 2.44 -7.71
CA ALA A 179 6.21 3.58 -8.19
C ALA A 179 6.39 4.80 -7.27
N ILE A 180 6.30 4.61 -5.96
CA ILE A 180 6.52 5.67 -4.96
C ILE A 180 7.95 6.19 -5.04
N SER A 181 8.94 5.31 -5.14
CA SER A 181 10.36 5.70 -5.20
C SER A 181 10.69 6.51 -6.46
N LYS A 182 10.23 6.07 -7.64
CA LYS A 182 10.37 6.83 -8.89
C LYS A 182 9.67 8.18 -8.82
N ALA A 183 8.50 8.26 -8.19
CA ALA A 183 7.81 9.52 -7.97
C ALA A 183 8.62 10.46 -7.08
N ILE A 184 9.27 9.96 -6.03
CA ILE A 184 10.17 10.74 -5.15
C ILE A 184 11.40 11.25 -5.93
N GLU A 185 11.94 10.45 -6.85
CA GLU A 185 13.00 10.84 -7.80
C GLU A 185 12.53 11.85 -8.86
N GLY A 186 11.26 12.26 -8.83
CA GLY A 186 10.70 13.27 -9.73
C GLY A 186 10.35 12.74 -11.12
N ARG A 187 10.25 11.42 -11.30
CA ARG A 187 9.72 10.85 -12.55
C ARG A 187 8.23 11.13 -12.67
N ASN A 188 7.78 11.38 -13.90
CA ASN A 188 6.36 11.58 -14.19
C ASN A 188 5.62 10.23 -14.23
N TRP A 189 4.29 10.29 -14.08
CA TRP A 189 3.47 9.09 -14.02
C TRP A 189 3.51 8.25 -15.30
N GLU A 190 3.54 8.89 -16.48
CA GLU A 190 3.62 8.20 -17.78
C GLU A 190 4.84 7.28 -17.86
N THR A 191 6.01 7.77 -17.45
CA THR A 191 7.24 6.95 -17.40
C THR A 191 7.12 5.84 -16.37
N ILE A 192 6.59 6.15 -15.18
CA ILE A 192 6.45 5.17 -14.10
C ILE A 192 5.53 4.03 -14.55
N CYS A 193 4.32 4.34 -15.01
CA CYS A 193 3.32 3.32 -15.34
C CYS A 193 3.75 2.42 -16.49
N ASP A 194 4.53 2.93 -17.45
CA ASP A 194 5.04 2.14 -18.57
C ASP A 194 6.14 1.15 -18.12
N GLU A 195 6.90 1.47 -17.08
CA GLU A 195 7.91 0.56 -16.50
C GLU A 195 7.28 -0.57 -15.67
N LEU A 196 6.20 -0.29 -14.92
CA LEU A 196 5.66 -1.19 -13.88
C LEU A 196 5.41 -2.64 -14.34
N PRO A 197 4.86 -2.93 -15.54
CA PRO A 197 4.66 -4.30 -15.98
C PRO A 197 5.95 -5.12 -16.03
N SER A 198 7.04 -4.51 -16.50
CA SER A 198 8.35 -5.16 -16.59
C SER A 198 8.98 -5.37 -15.21
N ILE A 199 8.85 -4.39 -14.31
CA ILE A 199 9.31 -4.45 -12.93
C ILE A 199 8.59 -5.58 -12.18
N ALA A 200 7.26 -5.66 -12.33
CA ALA A 200 6.44 -6.70 -11.73
C ALA A 200 6.87 -8.10 -12.20
N ARG A 201 7.08 -8.26 -13.52
CA ARG A 201 7.53 -9.52 -14.12
C ARG A 201 8.89 -9.95 -13.56
N HIS A 202 9.87 -9.05 -13.56
CA HIS A 202 11.22 -9.34 -13.04
C HIS A 202 11.18 -9.72 -11.56
N ALA A 203 10.41 -9.00 -10.74
CA ALA A 203 10.26 -9.30 -9.32
C ALA A 203 9.57 -10.65 -9.06
N GLN A 204 8.54 -10.99 -9.84
CA GLN A 204 7.81 -12.27 -9.71
C GLN A 204 8.68 -13.46 -10.16
N GLU A 205 9.47 -13.28 -11.22
CA GLU A 205 10.31 -14.34 -11.80
C GLU A 205 11.63 -14.55 -11.04
N LYS A 206 12.10 -13.54 -10.29
CA LYS A 206 13.34 -13.63 -9.49
C LYS A 206 13.33 -14.80 -8.50
N ARG A 207 12.17 -15.14 -7.92
CA ARG A 207 12.00 -16.32 -7.06
C ARG A 207 10.59 -16.89 -7.16
N VAL A 208 10.33 -17.68 -8.19
CA VAL A 208 9.01 -18.32 -8.41
C VAL A 208 8.68 -19.30 -7.28
N THR A 209 7.53 -19.10 -6.64
CA THR A 209 7.03 -19.92 -5.53
C THR A 209 5.57 -20.33 -5.69
N THR A 210 4.83 -19.72 -6.62
CA THR A 210 3.40 -19.99 -6.83
C THR A 210 3.08 -20.22 -8.31
N PHE A 211 1.85 -20.66 -8.58
CA PHE A 211 1.30 -20.88 -9.93
C PHE A 211 0.42 -19.70 -10.40
N ASN A 212 0.54 -18.53 -9.76
CA ASN A 212 -0.31 -17.38 -10.06
C ASN A 212 -0.02 -16.79 -11.44
N ALA A 213 -1.02 -16.07 -11.97
CA ALA A 213 -0.88 -15.32 -13.20
C ALA A 213 0.22 -14.25 -13.11
N SER A 214 0.70 -13.79 -14.27
CA SER A 214 1.66 -12.69 -14.35
C SER A 214 1.03 -11.39 -13.84
N LEU A 215 1.61 -10.81 -12.79
CA LEU A 215 1.20 -9.49 -12.29
C LEU A 215 1.46 -8.41 -13.33
N GLY A 216 2.58 -8.46 -14.04
CA GLY A 216 2.89 -7.50 -15.10
C GLY A 216 1.81 -7.46 -16.18
N ALA A 217 1.36 -8.63 -16.67
CA ALA A 217 0.27 -8.70 -17.65
C ALA A 217 -1.07 -8.20 -17.07
N ARG A 218 -1.31 -8.41 -15.77
CA ARG A 218 -2.52 -7.90 -15.10
C ARG A 218 -2.49 -6.37 -14.97
N ILE A 219 -1.32 -5.78 -14.71
CA ILE A 219 -1.13 -4.32 -14.70
C ILE A 219 -1.35 -3.73 -16.10
N GLU A 220 -0.84 -4.36 -17.16
CA GLU A 220 -1.11 -3.94 -18.54
C GLU A 220 -2.61 -3.94 -18.86
N LEU A 221 -3.32 -5.00 -18.46
CA LEU A 221 -4.78 -5.08 -18.59
C LEU A 221 -5.46 -3.92 -17.84
N ALA A 222 -5.06 -3.68 -16.59
CA ALA A 222 -5.67 -2.67 -15.73
C ALA A 222 -5.46 -1.24 -16.28
N LEU A 223 -4.26 -0.92 -16.75
CA LEU A 223 -3.96 0.35 -17.42
C LEU A 223 -4.77 0.51 -18.71
N ASN A 224 -4.89 -0.54 -19.54
CA ASN A 224 -5.70 -0.48 -20.75
C ASN A 224 -7.18 -0.24 -20.43
N VAL A 225 -7.72 -0.92 -19.40
CA VAL A 225 -9.09 -0.69 -18.91
C VAL A 225 -9.28 0.77 -18.48
N ALA A 226 -8.35 1.33 -17.72
CA ALA A 226 -8.42 2.72 -17.29
C ALA A 226 -8.36 3.72 -18.46
N ARG A 227 -7.43 3.52 -19.41
CA ARG A 227 -7.18 4.42 -20.55
C ARG A 227 -8.29 4.41 -21.60
N THR A 228 -8.97 3.27 -21.77
CA THR A 228 -10.03 3.11 -22.78
C THR A 228 -11.44 3.34 -22.22
N ALA A 229 -11.55 3.64 -20.92
CA ALA A 229 -12.81 3.89 -20.24
C ALA A 229 -13.55 5.10 -20.81
N ARG A 230 -14.88 4.98 -20.95
CA ARG A 230 -15.76 6.09 -21.33
C ARG A 230 -16.27 6.81 -20.08
N GLY A 231 -15.37 7.58 -19.46
CA GLY A 231 -15.63 8.30 -18.21
C GLY A 231 -15.36 7.48 -16.95
N THR A 232 -15.36 8.16 -15.81
CA THR A 232 -14.90 7.60 -14.53
C THR A 232 -15.74 6.42 -14.05
N GLU A 233 -17.07 6.51 -14.12
CA GLU A 233 -17.95 5.44 -13.64
C GLU A 233 -17.75 4.13 -14.42
N SER A 234 -17.69 4.23 -15.75
CA SER A 234 -17.40 3.08 -16.63
C SER A 234 -16.01 2.51 -16.38
N GLY A 235 -15.01 3.37 -16.14
CA GLY A 235 -13.65 2.94 -15.82
C GLY A 235 -13.60 2.14 -14.53
N MET A 236 -14.18 2.66 -13.45
CA MET A 236 -14.27 1.95 -12.18
C MET A 236 -15.02 0.62 -12.35
N GLU A 237 -16.11 0.60 -13.13
CA GLU A 237 -16.93 -0.62 -13.35
C GLU A 237 -16.13 -1.71 -14.04
N GLN A 238 -15.36 -1.33 -15.06
CA GLN A 238 -14.49 -2.26 -15.75
C GLN A 238 -13.30 -2.70 -14.87
N VAL A 239 -12.73 -1.84 -14.03
CA VAL A 239 -11.71 -2.26 -13.05
C VAL A 239 -12.29 -3.33 -12.12
N TYR A 240 -13.46 -3.06 -11.53
CA TYR A 240 -14.13 -4.01 -10.64
C TYR A 240 -14.40 -5.37 -11.30
N HIS A 241 -14.87 -5.39 -12.55
CA HIS A 241 -15.27 -6.63 -13.24
C HIS A 241 -14.15 -7.38 -13.97
N LEU A 242 -13.17 -6.67 -14.55
CA LEU A 242 -12.15 -7.27 -15.41
C LEU A 242 -10.80 -7.44 -14.73
N VAL A 243 -10.43 -6.49 -13.86
CA VAL A 243 -9.15 -6.53 -13.14
C VAL A 243 -9.30 -7.33 -11.85
N GLY A 244 -10.41 -7.11 -11.14
CA GLY A 244 -10.65 -7.63 -9.79
C GLY A 244 -10.26 -6.59 -8.75
N THR A 245 -10.90 -6.66 -7.58
CA THR A 245 -10.74 -5.69 -6.48
C THR A 245 -10.71 -6.39 -5.12
N GLY A 246 -10.40 -7.68 -5.08
CA GLY A 246 -10.25 -8.43 -3.83
C GLY A 246 -8.86 -8.31 -3.20
N THR A 247 -8.71 -8.97 -2.05
CA THR A 247 -7.49 -8.98 -1.22
C THR A 247 -6.30 -9.72 -1.84
N SER A 248 -6.48 -10.39 -2.98
CA SER A 248 -5.38 -11.02 -3.71
C SER A 248 -4.48 -9.94 -4.30
N THR A 249 -3.17 -10.10 -4.18
CA THR A 249 -2.19 -9.15 -4.72
C THR A 249 -2.36 -8.93 -6.23
N ILE A 250 -2.72 -9.99 -6.96
CA ILE A 250 -2.92 -9.91 -8.41
C ILE A 250 -4.06 -8.95 -8.78
N GLU A 251 -5.07 -8.83 -7.93
CA GLU A 251 -6.24 -7.98 -8.15
C GLU A 251 -5.99 -6.58 -7.62
N SER A 252 -5.76 -6.47 -6.31
CA SER A 252 -5.65 -5.18 -5.61
C SER A 252 -4.50 -4.29 -6.08
N VAL A 253 -3.32 -4.83 -6.36
CA VAL A 253 -2.20 -4.02 -6.87
C VAL A 253 -2.50 -3.50 -8.27
N ALA A 254 -3.00 -4.35 -9.16
CA ALA A 254 -3.37 -3.94 -10.51
C ALA A 254 -4.52 -2.93 -10.50
N ALA A 255 -5.52 -3.12 -9.63
CA ALA A 255 -6.59 -2.16 -9.41
C ALA A 255 -6.04 -0.82 -8.92
N ALA A 256 -5.16 -0.81 -7.91
CA ALA A 256 -4.55 0.42 -7.40
C ALA A 256 -3.84 1.21 -8.52
N ILE A 257 -3.05 0.55 -9.36
CA ILE A 257 -2.40 1.20 -10.52
C ILE A 257 -3.44 1.79 -11.50
N ALA A 258 -4.51 1.06 -11.81
CA ALA A 258 -5.60 1.60 -12.64
C ALA A 258 -6.34 2.78 -11.97
N MET A 259 -6.47 2.77 -10.64
CA MET A 259 -7.10 3.87 -9.91
C MET A 259 -6.24 5.13 -9.90
N VAL A 260 -4.91 5.02 -9.87
CA VAL A 260 -4.00 6.17 -10.08
C VAL A 260 -4.24 6.80 -11.46
N GLU A 261 -4.30 5.97 -12.51
CA GLU A 261 -4.57 6.40 -13.88
C GLU A 261 -5.95 7.07 -14.02
N LEU A 262 -7.01 6.39 -13.55
CA LEU A 262 -8.38 6.90 -13.60
C LEU A 262 -8.54 8.20 -12.82
N ALA A 263 -7.86 8.33 -11.68
CA ALA A 263 -7.84 9.52 -10.84
C ALA A 263 -6.99 10.67 -11.42
N GLN A 264 -6.30 10.44 -12.55
CA GLN A 264 -5.36 11.40 -13.14
C GLN A 264 -4.31 11.83 -12.10
N THR A 265 -3.86 10.88 -11.29
CA THR A 265 -2.83 11.06 -10.24
C THR A 265 -3.20 12.03 -9.11
N ASN A 266 -4.41 12.58 -9.06
CA ASN A 266 -4.84 13.48 -7.98
C ASN A 266 -5.15 12.65 -6.71
N PRO A 267 -4.49 12.89 -5.56
CA PRO A 267 -4.64 12.03 -4.38
C PRO A 267 -6.05 12.08 -3.78
N ASN A 268 -6.68 13.26 -3.71
CA ASN A 268 -8.02 13.42 -3.13
C ASN A 268 -9.08 12.73 -4.00
N ARG A 269 -9.00 12.94 -5.31
CA ARG A 269 -9.86 12.25 -6.27
C ARG A 269 -9.61 10.74 -6.20
N CYS A 270 -8.36 10.30 -6.15
CA CYS A 270 -8.02 8.88 -6.08
C CYS A 270 -8.63 8.21 -4.84
N ALA A 271 -8.49 8.82 -3.66
CA ALA A 271 -9.08 8.31 -2.42
C ALA A 271 -10.60 8.12 -2.54
N ILE A 272 -11.29 9.14 -3.06
CA ILE A 272 -12.75 9.10 -3.30
C ILE A 272 -13.12 7.99 -4.28
N LEU A 273 -12.39 7.84 -5.39
CA LEU A 273 -12.71 6.80 -6.36
C LEU A 273 -12.47 5.39 -5.78
N CYS A 274 -11.39 5.19 -5.02
CA CYS A 274 -11.09 3.91 -4.37
C CYS A 274 -12.17 3.53 -3.35
N ALA A 275 -12.64 4.47 -2.52
CA ALA A 275 -13.73 4.25 -1.57
C ALA A 275 -15.06 3.83 -2.24
N ASN A 276 -15.28 4.19 -3.50
CA ASN A 276 -16.51 3.84 -4.23
C ASN A 276 -16.32 2.65 -5.18
N LEU A 277 -15.14 2.02 -5.19
CA LEU A 277 -14.80 0.94 -6.12
C LEU A 277 -15.50 -0.39 -5.76
N GLY A 278 -15.72 -0.63 -4.46
CA GLY A 278 -16.12 -1.93 -3.91
C GLY A 278 -14.96 -2.92 -3.88
N GLY A 279 -15.11 -3.97 -3.07
CA GLY A 279 -14.02 -4.89 -2.75
C GLY A 279 -13.12 -4.32 -1.65
N ASP A 280 -11.81 -4.47 -1.81
CA ASP A 280 -10.77 -4.15 -0.84
C ASP A 280 -10.37 -2.66 -0.90
N THR A 281 -11.34 -1.80 -0.58
CA THR A 281 -11.31 -0.37 -0.94
C THR A 281 -10.28 0.45 -0.17
N ASP A 282 -10.05 0.15 1.10
CA ASP A 282 -9.02 0.76 1.94
C ASP A 282 -7.62 0.40 1.44
N THR A 283 -7.33 -0.87 1.18
CA THR A 283 -6.02 -1.28 0.68
C THR A 283 -5.71 -0.77 -0.72
N ILE A 284 -6.66 -0.87 -1.64
CA ILE A 284 -6.52 -0.28 -2.99
C ILE A 284 -6.34 1.24 -2.87
N GLY A 285 -7.09 1.87 -1.96
CA GLY A 285 -6.95 3.27 -1.57
C GLY A 285 -5.53 3.60 -1.16
N ALA A 286 -5.06 3.02 -0.06
CA ALA A 286 -3.76 3.25 0.57
C ALA A 286 -2.61 3.17 -0.43
N MET A 287 -2.57 2.11 -1.25
CA MET A 287 -1.54 1.93 -2.27
C MET A 287 -1.60 3.02 -3.35
N ALA A 288 -2.78 3.28 -3.91
CA ALA A 288 -2.94 4.22 -5.02
C ALA A 288 -2.70 5.67 -4.60
N THR A 289 -3.20 6.07 -3.42
CA THR A 289 -3.06 7.43 -2.91
C THR A 289 -1.66 7.69 -2.37
N ALA A 290 -0.94 6.69 -1.85
CA ALA A 290 0.49 6.83 -1.54
C ALA A 290 1.31 7.16 -2.80
N ILE A 291 1.02 6.53 -3.94
CA ILE A 291 1.64 6.86 -5.23
C ILE A 291 1.29 8.30 -5.64
N CYS A 292 0.00 8.68 -5.60
CA CYS A 292 -0.44 10.03 -5.94
C CYS A 292 0.21 11.10 -5.05
N GLY A 293 0.28 10.85 -3.74
CA GLY A 293 0.93 11.72 -2.78
C GLY A 293 2.44 11.85 -3.02
N ALA A 294 3.12 10.77 -3.41
CA ALA A 294 4.53 10.82 -3.81
C ALA A 294 4.75 11.62 -5.11
N LEU A 295 3.81 11.56 -6.06
CA LEU A 295 3.88 12.28 -7.33
C LEU A 295 3.73 13.79 -7.18
N HIS A 296 2.87 14.24 -6.27
CA HIS A 296 2.51 15.67 -6.17
C HIS A 296 2.92 16.33 -4.85
N GLY A 297 3.35 15.53 -3.87
CA GLY A 297 3.71 15.98 -2.53
C GLY A 297 2.49 16.30 -1.65
N VAL A 298 2.76 16.47 -0.35
CA VAL A 298 1.72 16.69 0.68
C VAL A 298 0.83 17.90 0.41
N GLU A 299 1.33 18.93 -0.27
CA GLU A 299 0.57 20.15 -0.60
C GLU A 299 -0.60 19.90 -1.56
N SER A 300 -0.60 18.76 -2.27
CA SER A 300 -1.69 18.35 -3.15
C SER A 300 -2.84 17.66 -2.42
N ILE A 301 -2.65 17.30 -1.15
CA ILE A 301 -3.68 16.69 -0.31
C ILE A 301 -4.54 17.81 0.26
N ASP A 302 -5.86 17.62 0.23
CA ASP A 302 -6.82 18.58 0.75
C ASP A 302 -6.51 18.90 2.21
N SER A 303 -6.41 20.20 2.52
CA SER A 303 -5.97 20.66 3.84
C SER A 303 -6.95 20.29 4.96
N GLU A 304 -8.24 20.18 4.66
CA GLU A 304 -9.24 19.80 5.65
C GLU A 304 -9.18 18.31 5.96
N LEU A 305 -9.08 17.47 4.91
CA LEU A 305 -8.89 16.02 5.09
C LEU A 305 -7.58 15.72 5.82
N LYS A 306 -6.49 16.40 5.46
CA LYS A 306 -5.20 16.27 6.14
C LYS A 306 -5.31 16.63 7.63
N ARG A 307 -5.96 17.76 7.95
CA ARG A 307 -6.16 18.20 9.34
C ARG A 307 -7.00 17.20 10.13
N GLU A 308 -8.07 16.65 9.53
CA GLU A 308 -8.91 15.64 10.20
C GLU A 308 -8.12 14.35 10.50
N LEU A 309 -7.25 13.90 9.57
CA LEU A 309 -6.33 12.77 9.82
C LEU A 309 -5.37 13.07 10.99
N ASP A 310 -4.79 14.27 11.02
CA ASP A 310 -3.88 14.69 12.10
C ASP A 310 -4.59 14.72 13.47
N ASP A 311 -5.78 15.32 13.52
CA ASP A 311 -6.55 15.49 14.75
C ASP A 311 -7.03 14.14 15.33
N VAL A 312 -7.45 13.20 14.47
CA VAL A 312 -7.97 11.89 14.88
C VAL A 312 -6.85 10.92 15.27
N ASN A 313 -5.81 10.82 14.45
CA ASN A 313 -4.80 9.76 14.62
C ASN A 313 -3.60 10.20 15.48
N GLN A 314 -3.40 11.50 15.68
CA GLN A 314 -2.35 12.07 16.55
C GLN A 314 -0.93 11.58 16.22
N LEU A 315 -0.63 11.41 14.93
CA LEU A 315 0.68 10.98 14.42
C LEU A 315 1.50 12.12 13.82
N ASP A 316 2.82 12.03 13.95
CA ASP A 316 3.77 12.97 13.36
C ASP A 316 4.39 12.38 12.08
N PHE A 317 3.64 12.41 10.97
CA PHE A 317 4.15 11.98 9.66
C PHE A 317 5.36 12.80 9.20
N MET A 318 5.50 14.03 9.69
CA MET A 318 6.61 14.91 9.37
C MET A 318 7.93 14.36 9.97
N ARG A 319 7.89 13.81 11.19
CA ARG A 319 9.04 13.09 11.76
C ARG A 319 9.47 11.92 10.89
N TYR A 320 8.52 11.12 10.41
CA TYR A 320 8.82 10.02 9.48
C TYR A 320 9.47 10.54 8.20
N SER A 321 8.91 11.59 7.58
CA SER A 321 9.46 12.11 6.32
C SER A 321 10.89 12.61 6.44
N ARG A 322 11.25 13.30 7.53
CA ARG A 322 12.62 13.77 7.76
C ARG A 322 13.62 12.63 7.93
N LEU A 323 13.27 11.63 8.74
CA LEU A 323 14.14 10.47 8.98
C LEU A 323 14.33 9.66 7.69
N PHE A 324 13.24 9.39 6.96
CA PHE A 324 13.31 8.65 5.69
C PHE A 324 14.06 9.41 4.60
N MET A 325 13.93 10.74 4.51
CA MET A 325 14.76 11.54 3.62
C MET A 325 16.24 11.38 3.93
N GLY A 326 16.62 11.45 5.22
CA GLY A 326 18.01 11.25 5.64
C GLY A 326 18.55 9.87 5.30
N TYR A 327 17.79 8.81 5.58
CA TYR A 327 18.19 7.43 5.25
C TYR A 327 18.30 7.20 3.74
N ARG A 328 17.36 7.75 2.96
CA ARG A 328 17.40 7.67 1.49
C ARG A 328 18.65 8.34 0.94
N GLN A 329 18.96 9.56 1.38
CA GLN A 329 20.16 10.29 0.96
C GLN A 329 21.45 9.53 1.29
N GLN A 330 21.51 8.86 2.44
CA GLN A 330 22.65 8.00 2.79
C GLN A 330 22.79 6.81 1.83
N ARG A 331 21.67 6.16 1.47
CA ARG A 331 21.66 5.06 0.48
C ARG A 331 22.03 5.54 -0.91
N GLU A 332 21.57 6.71 -1.33
CA GLU A 332 21.95 7.31 -2.62
C GLU A 332 23.47 7.57 -2.66
N ALA A 333 24.04 8.17 -1.61
CA ALA A 333 25.48 8.43 -1.51
C ALA A 333 26.35 7.16 -1.49
N GLN A 334 25.88 6.05 -0.89
CA GLN A 334 26.61 4.78 -0.88
C GLN A 334 26.72 4.15 -2.28
N ASN A 335 25.78 4.44 -3.18
CA ASN A 335 25.79 3.91 -4.56
C ASN A 335 26.58 4.77 -5.55
N GLU A 336 26.95 5.99 -5.15
CA GLU A 336 27.83 6.88 -5.94
C GLU A 336 29.33 6.64 -5.67
N CYS A 337 29.66 5.79 -4.69
CA CYS A 337 31.04 5.44 -4.35
C CYS A 337 31.48 4.23 -5.20
N PRO A 338 32.52 4.37 -6.06
CA PRO A 338 32.90 3.37 -7.07
C PRO A 338 33.47 2.07 -6.51
#